data_AF-A0A8J6HMM2-F1
#
_entry.id   AF-A0A8J6HMM2-F1
#
_cell.length_a   1.000
_cell.length_b   1.000
_cell.length_c   1.000
_cell.angle_alpha   90.00
_cell.angle_beta   90.00
_cell.angle_gamma   90.00
#
_symmetry.space_group_name_H-M   'P 1'
#
loop_
_entity.id
_entity.type
_entity.pdbx_description
1 polymer ?
#
loop_
_entity_poly.entity_id
_entity_poly.type
_entity_poly.pdbx_seq_one_letter_code
_entity_poly.pdbx_strand_id
1 'polypeptide(L)' 'MLKVWDFTKLTEEISSEEVNVSHNPDVRIGDDYLLRSFATKSSPLISLHFTRRNLLLAVSMFDGVSS' A
#
# COMPACT_ATOMS: atom_id res chain seq x y z
N MET A 1 -10.09 3.53 -2.29
CA MET A 1 -9.19 4.09 -1.25
C MET A 1 -7.76 3.75 -1.61
N LEU A 2 -6.85 4.71 -1.51
CA LEU A 2 -5.42 4.50 -1.74
C LEU A 2 -4.75 4.22 -0.40
N LYS A 3 -3.98 3.14 -0.29
CA LYS A 3 -3.17 2.79 0.89
C LYS A 3 -1.68 2.92 0.58
N VAL A 4 -0.94 3.53 1.48
CA VAL A 4 0.53 3.62 1.43
C VAL A 4 1.09 2.75 2.55
N TRP A 5 2.02 1.88 2.21
CA TRP A 5 2.59 0.87 3.11
C TRP A 5 4.09 1.10 3.30
N ASP A 6 4.59 0.75 4.47
CA ASP A 6 6.02 0.76 4.79
C ASP A 6 6.69 -0.48 4.20
N PHE A 7 7.18 -0.34 2.97
CA PHE A 7 7.87 -1.41 2.28
C PHE A 7 9.22 -1.74 2.94
N THR A 8 9.93 -0.74 3.46
CA THR A 8 11.24 -0.94 4.09
C THR A 8 11.10 -1.83 5.32
N LYS A 9 10.19 -1.48 6.23
CA LYS A 9 9.89 -2.29 7.43
C LYS A 9 9.53 -3.73 7.06
N LEU A 10 8.66 -3.91 6.06
CA LEU A 10 8.27 -5.23 5.58
C LEU A 10 9.49 -6.06 5.11
N THR A 11 10.35 -5.47 4.30
CA THR A 11 11.53 -6.18 3.77
C THR A 11 12.57 -6.51 4.83
N GLU A 12 12.76 -5.63 5.82
CA GLU A 12 13.69 -5.86 6.93
C GLU A 12 13.22 -7.03 7.80
N GLU A 13 11.93 -7.07 8.15
CA GLU A 13 11.33 -8.16 8.92
C GLU A 13 11.42 -9.51 8.20
N ILE A 14 11.10 -9.55 6.91
CA ILE A 14 11.24 -10.78 6.10
C ILE A 14 12.69 -11.26 6.09
N SER A 15 13.67 -10.36 5.90
CA SER A 15 15.08 -10.74 5.89
C SER A 15 15.56 -11.31 7.23
N SER A 16 14.99 -10.82 8.35
CA SER A 16 15.31 -11.30 9.69
C SER A 16 14.70 -12.68 9.98
N GLU A 17 13.59 -13.04 9.34
CA GLU A 17 12.90 -14.32 9.52
C GLU A 17 13.58 -15.47 8.77
N GLU A 18 14.16 -15.22 7.59
CA GLU A 18 14.89 -16.23 6.81
C GLU A 18 16.08 -16.85 7.56
N VAL A 19 16.61 -16.18 8.60
CA VAL A 19 17.73 -16.67 9.41
C VAL A 19 17.28 -17.70 10.47
N ASN A 20 15.97 -17.79 10.77
CA ASN A 20 15.41 -18.65 11.82
C ASN A 20 14.51 -19.77 11.25
N VAL A 21 15.11 -20.78 10.61
CA VAL A 21 14.45 -21.85 9.83
C VAL A 21 13.74 -22.92 10.68
N SER A 22 13.11 -22.58 11.82
CA SER A 22 12.32 -23.56 12.59
C SER A 22 10.98 -23.06 13.09
N HIS A 23 10.50 -21.90 12.65
CA HIS A 23 9.24 -21.36 13.14
C HIS A 23 8.12 -21.47 12.09
N ASN A 24 6.97 -21.96 12.54
CA ASN A 24 5.72 -21.87 11.78
C ASN A 24 5.44 -20.36 11.58
N PRO A 25 5.19 -19.88 10.35
CA PRO A 25 5.01 -18.45 10.12
C PRO A 25 3.74 -17.99 10.83
N ASP A 26 3.88 -17.08 11.79
CA ASP A 26 2.73 -16.41 12.38
C ASP A 26 2.05 -15.57 11.30
N VAL A 27 0.73 -15.72 11.16
CA VAL A 27 -0.04 -14.94 10.19
C VAL A 27 -0.10 -13.49 10.67
N ARG A 28 0.80 -12.65 10.17
CA ARG A 28 0.78 -11.21 10.45
C ARG A 28 -0.31 -10.51 9.65
N ILE A 29 -1.04 -9.62 10.31
CA ILE A 29 -2.03 -8.74 9.68
C ILE A 29 -1.30 -7.49 9.17
N GLY A 30 -1.61 -7.05 7.95
CA GLY A 30 -0.85 -6.01 7.28
C GLY A 30 -0.91 -4.60 7.91
N ASP A 31 -1.80 -4.39 8.88
CA ASP A 31 -2.06 -3.08 9.47
C ASP A 31 -0.82 -2.45 10.13
N ASP A 32 0.12 -3.27 10.63
CA ASP A 32 1.40 -2.83 11.21
C ASP A 32 2.35 -2.18 10.19
N TYR A 33 2.10 -2.37 8.89
CA TYR A 33 2.84 -1.75 7.80
C TYR A 33 2.06 -0.62 7.14
N LEU A 34 0.82 -0.33 7.54
CA LEU A 34 0.00 0.71 6.91
C LEU A 34 0.44 2.11 7.40
N LEU A 35 1.08 2.90 6.54
CA LEU A 35 1.48 4.27 6.85
C LEU A 35 0.32 5.25 6.76
N ARG A 36 -0.51 5.13 5.71
CA ARG A 36 -1.59 6.08 5.45
C ARG A 36 -2.67 5.54 4.52
N SER A 37 -3.87 6.08 4.71
CA SER A 37 -5.01 5.92 3.83
C SER A 37 -5.45 7.27 3.25
N PHE A 38 -5.79 7.29 1.95
CA PHE A 38 -6.38 8.43 1.27
C PHE A 38 -7.72 8.05 0.62
N ALA A 39 -8.74 8.87 0.88
CA ALA A 39 -10.05 8.70 0.26
C ALA A 39 -9.98 8.97 -1.24
N THR A 40 -10.64 8.12 -2.04
CA THR A 40 -10.76 8.27 -3.50
C THR A 40 -12.16 8.71 -3.92
N LYS A 41 -12.99 9.20 -2.97
CA LYS A 41 -14.37 9.67 -3.20
C LYS A 41 -15.22 8.70 -4.04
N SER A 42 -15.10 7.40 -3.76
CA SER A 42 -15.76 6.32 -4.51
C SER A 42 -15.35 6.19 -5.98
N SER A 43 -14.40 7.00 -6.46
CA SER A 43 -13.80 6.87 -7.79
C SER A 43 -12.82 5.69 -7.81
N PRO A 44 -12.98 4.71 -8.72
CA PRO A 44 -12.02 3.64 -8.93
C PRO A 44 -10.66 4.20 -9.38
N LEU A 45 -9.57 3.72 -8.77
CA LEU A 45 -8.21 4.05 -9.20
C LEU A 45 -7.87 3.28 -10.48
N ILE A 46 -7.37 4.00 -11.49
CA ILE A 46 -6.94 3.44 -12.76
C ILE A 46 -5.41 3.30 -12.79
N SER A 47 -4.70 4.31 -12.29
CA SER A 47 -3.24 4.36 -12.34
C SER A 47 -2.64 5.16 -11.18
N LEU A 48 -1.43 4.77 -10.78
CA LEU A 48 -0.60 5.45 -9.79
C LEU A 48 0.78 5.68 -10.42
N HIS A 49 1.31 6.90 -10.27
CA HIS A 49 2.64 7.24 -10.78
C HIS A 49 3.41 8.06 -9.77
N PHE A 50 4.58 7.57 -9.36
CA PHE A 50 5.57 8.37 -8.65
C PHE A 50 6.46 9.09 -9.66
N THR A 51 6.52 10.41 -9.53
CA THR A 51 7.49 11.21 -10.29
C THR A 51 8.90 11.05 -9.71
N ARG A 52 9.91 11.54 -10.43
CA ARG A 52 11.31 11.59 -9.97
C ARG A 52 11.53 12.40 -8.67
N ARG A 53 10.57 13.25 -8.27
CA ARG A 53 10.61 14.03 -7.02
C ARG A 53 9.72 13.46 -5.92
N ASN A 54 9.31 12.19 -6.04
CA ASN A 54 8.46 11.50 -5.08
C ASN A 54 7.07 12.15 -4.88
N LEU A 55 6.56 12.83 -5.92
CA LEU A 55 5.15 13.20 -5.98
C LEU A 55 4.34 12.02 -6.50
N LEU A 56 3.36 11.57 -5.71
CA LEU A 56 2.41 10.53 -6.11
C LEU A 56 1.21 11.16 -6.84
N LEU A 57 1.05 10.78 -8.11
CA LEU A 57 -0.12 11.11 -8.92
C LEU A 57 -1.06 9.91 -8.94
N ALA A 58 -2.33 10.14 -8.64
CA ALA A 58 -3.38 9.12 -8.70
C ALA A 58 -4.42 9.51 -9.75
N VAL A 59 -4.63 8.61 -10.72
CA VAL A 59 -5.65 8.76 -11.76
C VAL A 59 -6.84 7.90 -11.37
N SER A 60 -8.02 8.51 -11.29
CA SER A 60 -9.25 7.81 -10.95
C SER A 60 -10.37 8.17 -11.92
N MET A 61 -11.27 7.22 -12.17
CA MET A 61 -12.48 7.48 -12.95
C MET A 61 -13.51 8.18 -12.08
N PHE A 62 -13.91 9.39 -12.46
CA PHE A 62 -15.08 10.01 -11.88
C PHE A 62 -16.31 9.55 -12.66
N ASP A 63 -17.14 8.72 -12.04
CA ASP A 63 -18.43 8.33 -12.59
C ASP A 63 -19.43 9.45 -12.30
N GLY A 64 -19.43 10.45 -13.17
CA GLY A 64 -20.27 11.64 -13.08
C GLY A 64 -21.71 11.33 -13.44
N VAL A 65 -22.39 10.42 -12.72
CA VAL A 65 -23.83 10.23 -12.88
C VAL A 65 -24.52 11.50 -12.37
N SER A 66 -24.71 12.45 -13.28
CA SER A 66 -25.74 13.47 -13.21
C SER A 66 -27.00 12.87 -13.82
N SER A 67 -27.93 12.41 -12.98
CA SER A 67 -29.40 12.37 -13.17
C SER A 67 -30.05 11.67 -11.99
#